data_AF-A0A374BW44-F1
#
_entry.id   AF-A0A374BW44-F1
#
_cell.length_a   1.000
_cell.length_b   1.000
_cell.length_c   1.000
_cell.angle_alpha   90.00
_cell.angle_beta   90.00
_cell.angle_gamma   90.00
#
_symmetry.space_group_name_H-M   'P 1'
#
loop_
_entity.id
_entity.type
_entity.pdbx_description
1 polymer ?
#
loop_
_entity_poly.entity_id
_entity_poly.type
_entity_poly.pdbx_seq_one_letter_code
_entity_poly.pdbx_strand_id
1 'polypeptide(L)'
;MGNLTSLKKAAAVLLTSVTLMSAAAALPAVNETPLLSQTAITVEAASVGKVTGLTSKTLSNSEIKLSWKKVSGASGYSVCMRKNGKYPQIADVKSGSTLTYTVKNLPNATRENFKVRAYKTVKGKKVYGAYSDNWNTATNPQPAKGLKVSSVSYDSVKLSWTKIGCTNYRVFQLKNGQWKEIAKTTGTSYTVKNLSQKTTYKFKIRACKTDDKKANHYGKYSAEVSATTSKAPAVVTPVSQHGQLSVKGANIVDKNGKVFKIKGMSTHGIMWEDFSDILTKNSLKVLRDDWKVNTIRIAMYTEEWGGYCTENGKYQAQAKQKVKTGVENAKSLGMYAIIDWHVLNDKNPNNHKNEAVKFFTEMAKTYKDYNNVIYEICNEPNGGVTWTGGIKSYCQSVVSAIRKYDSDAIIICGTGTWSQDIDQVLGNKLSDKNCVYALHFYANTHRDWLRNRLQNCYKKGLPVLVSEFGTCDASGNGGYNSTESTKWLKLLDSLKVGYINWSACGKSETASAFKSGTNLKAIKSGTSQLTASGKFIRDWYRNH
;
A
#
# COMPACT_ATOMS: atom_id res chain seq x y z
N MET A 1 47.85 -24.22 -30.75
CA MET A 1 49.05 -25.09 -30.71
C MET A 1 49.24 -25.52 -29.25
N GLY A 2 49.31 -26.79 -28.88
CA GLY A 2 49.05 -28.00 -29.66
C GLY A 2 48.78 -29.20 -28.73
N ASN A 3 47.72 -29.96 -29.00
CA ASN A 3 47.48 -31.28 -28.41
C ASN A 3 48.28 -32.35 -29.19
N LEU A 4 48.88 -33.32 -28.49
CA LEU A 4 49.18 -34.67 -28.98
C LEU A 4 48.86 -35.65 -27.83
N THR A 5 47.85 -36.53 -27.94
CA THR A 5 47.88 -37.89 -28.55
C THR A 5 48.94 -38.81 -27.92
N SER A 6 48.68 -39.93 -27.21
CA SER A 6 47.63 -40.98 -27.22
C SER A 6 47.88 -42.18 -28.16
N LEU A 7 47.55 -43.40 -27.67
CA LEU A 7 47.48 -44.70 -28.40
C LEU A 7 48.85 -45.34 -28.77
N LYS A 8 49.09 -46.67 -28.83
CA LYS A 8 48.34 -47.91 -28.46
C LYS A 8 49.25 -49.18 -28.54
N LYS A 9 48.74 -50.34 -28.04
CA LYS A 9 49.13 -51.76 -28.36
C LYS A 9 50.50 -52.28 -27.85
N ALA A 10 50.82 -53.59 -27.82
CA ALA A 10 50.04 -54.83 -27.54
C ALA A 10 50.96 -56.10 -27.51
N ALA A 11 50.44 -57.20 -26.92
CA ALA A 11 50.70 -58.63 -27.23
C ALA A 11 52.05 -59.36 -26.88
N ALA A 12 51.90 -60.38 -26.01
CA ALA A 12 52.21 -61.81 -26.25
C ALA A 12 53.66 -62.40 -26.34
N VAL A 13 54.08 -63.09 -25.25
CA VAL A 13 54.28 -64.57 -25.12
C VAL A 13 55.45 -65.32 -25.84
N LEU A 14 56.06 -66.24 -25.05
CA LEU A 14 56.85 -67.47 -25.36
C LEU A 14 58.33 -67.41 -25.83
N LEU A 15 59.20 -68.09 -25.06
CA LEU A 15 60.23 -69.10 -25.42
C LEU A 15 60.71 -69.69 -24.05
N THR A 16 60.60 -70.98 -23.69
CA THR A 16 61.31 -72.22 -24.11
C THR A 16 62.85 -72.18 -23.96
N SER A 17 63.58 -73.21 -23.48
CA SER A 17 63.26 -74.43 -22.70
C SER A 17 64.55 -75.26 -22.46
N VAL A 18 64.82 -75.83 -21.27
CA VAL A 18 65.91 -76.84 -21.05
C VAL A 18 65.49 -77.87 -19.96
N THR A 19 66.05 -79.08 -20.02
CA THR A 19 65.75 -80.31 -19.22
C THR A 19 66.90 -80.70 -18.27
N LEU A 20 66.82 -81.67 -17.35
CA LEU A 20 65.75 -82.62 -16.98
C LEU A 20 65.46 -82.51 -15.44
N MET A 21 65.60 -83.43 -14.47
CA MET A 21 65.83 -84.89 -14.39
C MET A 21 65.23 -85.50 -13.09
N SER A 22 65.11 -86.83 -13.03
CA SER A 22 64.62 -87.67 -11.90
C SER A 22 65.72 -88.05 -10.89
N ALA A 23 65.49 -88.50 -9.64
CA ALA A 23 64.34 -88.47 -8.71
C ALA A 23 64.76 -89.17 -7.37
N ALA A 24 64.04 -88.97 -6.24
CA ALA A 24 63.72 -90.01 -5.20
C ALA A 24 63.20 -89.46 -3.83
N ALA A 25 62.34 -90.26 -3.19
CA ALA A 25 62.12 -90.47 -1.74
C ALA A 25 61.60 -89.36 -0.77
N ALA A 26 60.35 -89.58 -0.31
CA ALA A 26 59.83 -89.50 1.08
C ALA A 26 59.70 -88.16 1.86
N LEU A 27 58.56 -88.03 2.56
CA LEU A 27 58.20 -87.00 3.56
C LEU A 27 58.52 -87.51 5.00
N PRO A 28 58.67 -86.61 6.01
CA PRO A 28 57.48 -86.31 6.84
C PRO A 28 57.37 -84.87 7.41
N ALA A 29 56.12 -84.50 7.70
CA ALA A 29 55.62 -83.56 8.74
C ALA A 29 56.38 -82.25 9.10
N VAL A 30 55.66 -81.12 8.95
CA VAL A 30 55.91 -79.87 9.70
C VAL A 30 54.64 -79.48 10.46
N ASN A 31 54.81 -78.93 11.67
CA ASN A 31 53.74 -78.67 12.63
C ASN A 31 53.13 -77.25 12.40
N GLU A 32 51.87 -77.14 11.98
CA GLU A 32 51.25 -75.84 11.71
C GLU A 32 50.47 -75.26 12.91
N THR A 33 50.96 -74.14 13.46
CA THR A 33 50.14 -73.15 14.20
C THR A 33 50.69 -71.73 14.01
N PRO A 34 49.87 -70.66 14.02
CA PRO A 34 48.45 -70.62 13.63
C PRO A 34 48.16 -69.39 12.73
N LEU A 35 48.52 -69.44 11.44
CA LEU A 35 48.38 -68.30 10.52
C LEU A 35 46.92 -67.89 10.24
N LEU A 36 45.95 -68.78 10.51
CA LEU A 36 44.51 -68.60 10.28
C LEU A 36 43.84 -67.48 11.10
N SER A 37 44.54 -66.88 12.07
CA SER A 37 43.96 -65.91 13.03
C SER A 37 43.52 -64.58 12.39
N GLN A 38 44.34 -63.98 11.52
CA GLN A 38 44.14 -62.60 11.06
C GLN A 38 43.31 -62.51 9.77
N THR A 39 43.45 -63.49 8.87
CA THR A 39 42.67 -63.59 7.63
C THR A 39 41.19 -63.83 7.93
N ALA A 40 40.86 -64.73 8.87
CA ALA A 40 39.49 -65.01 9.28
C ALA A 40 38.78 -63.77 9.84
N ILE A 41 39.44 -63.00 10.72
CA ILE A 41 38.90 -61.74 11.26
C ILE A 41 38.65 -60.71 10.15
N THR A 42 39.50 -60.67 9.12
CA THR A 42 39.37 -59.74 8.00
C THR A 42 38.22 -60.12 7.05
N VAL A 43 38.07 -61.40 6.74
CA VAL A 43 36.93 -61.94 5.96
C VAL A 43 35.61 -61.71 6.72
N GLU A 44 35.62 -61.94 8.04
CA GLU A 44 34.43 -61.74 8.86
C GLU A 44 34.08 -60.26 9.05
N ALA A 45 35.06 -59.34 8.97
CA ALA A 45 34.82 -57.90 8.87
C ALA A 45 34.12 -57.52 7.56
N ALA A 46 34.57 -58.07 6.44
CA ALA A 46 33.97 -57.86 5.12
C ALA A 46 32.54 -58.45 5.03
N SER A 47 32.23 -59.50 5.80
CA SER A 47 30.88 -60.06 5.88
C SER A 47 29.83 -59.13 6.51
N VAL A 48 30.27 -58.14 7.30
CA VAL A 48 29.37 -57.20 7.99
C VAL A 48 29.04 -56.00 7.10
N GLY A 49 27.89 -56.06 6.43
CA GLY A 49 27.44 -55.06 5.45
C GLY A 49 27.39 -53.61 5.98
N LYS A 50 27.61 -52.65 5.07
CA LYS A 50 27.52 -51.21 5.33
C LYS A 50 26.12 -50.83 5.86
N VAL A 51 26.07 -50.01 6.92
CA VAL A 51 24.81 -49.49 7.44
C VAL A 51 24.19 -48.49 6.46
N THR A 52 22.95 -48.76 6.03
CA THR A 52 22.19 -47.93 5.08
C THR A 52 20.91 -47.38 5.71
N GLY A 53 20.30 -46.38 5.06
CA GLY A 53 19.05 -45.76 5.53
C GLY A 53 19.18 -45.04 6.87
N LEU A 54 20.38 -44.58 7.23
CA LEU A 54 20.60 -43.73 8.40
C LEU A 54 19.77 -42.45 8.27
N THR A 55 18.99 -42.14 9.30
CA THR A 55 18.11 -40.97 9.39
C THR A 55 18.14 -40.39 10.81
N SER A 56 17.60 -39.19 11.01
CA SER A 56 17.55 -38.53 12.33
C SER A 56 16.22 -37.84 12.60
N LYS A 57 15.71 -37.95 13.84
CA LYS A 57 14.67 -37.10 14.41
C LYS A 57 15.25 -36.30 15.57
N THR A 58 15.39 -35.00 15.41
CA THR A 58 15.78 -34.07 16.49
C THR A 58 14.67 -34.01 17.53
N LEU A 59 14.97 -34.36 18.78
CA LEU A 59 13.98 -34.44 19.86
C LEU A 59 13.91 -33.15 20.66
N SER A 60 15.07 -32.55 20.94
CA SER A 60 15.19 -31.38 21.81
C SER A 60 16.34 -30.47 21.36
N ASN A 61 16.71 -29.49 22.19
CA ASN A 61 17.90 -28.67 22.01
C ASN A 61 19.21 -29.35 22.46
N SER A 62 19.15 -30.60 22.94
CA SER A 62 20.31 -31.39 23.38
C SER A 62 20.24 -32.88 23.01
N GLU A 63 19.19 -33.32 22.32
CA GLU A 63 18.97 -34.74 21.98
C GLU A 63 18.54 -34.96 20.52
N ILE A 64 19.15 -35.96 19.87
CA ILE A 64 18.83 -36.39 18.50
C ILE A 64 18.71 -37.91 18.49
N LYS A 65 17.56 -38.44 18.02
CA LYS A 65 17.39 -39.87 17.78
C LYS A 65 17.83 -40.21 16.35
N LEU A 66 18.80 -41.11 16.23
CA LEU A 66 19.22 -41.74 14.99
C LEU A 66 18.47 -43.07 14.78
N SER A 67 18.18 -43.39 13.51
CA SER A 67 17.55 -44.66 13.09
C SER A 67 18.21 -45.17 11.81
N TRP A 68 18.32 -46.48 11.62
CA TRP A 68 18.95 -47.10 10.42
C TRP A 68 18.27 -48.42 10.01
N LYS A 69 18.62 -48.97 8.83
CA LYS A 69 18.17 -50.31 8.41
C LYS A 69 18.99 -51.42 9.09
N LYS A 70 18.36 -52.57 9.36
CA LYS A 70 19.03 -53.75 9.93
C LYS A 70 20.12 -54.26 8.98
N VAL A 71 21.29 -54.57 9.53
CA VAL A 71 22.36 -55.29 8.83
C VAL A 71 22.28 -56.76 9.22
N SER A 72 22.31 -57.66 8.24
CA SER A 72 22.31 -59.12 8.51
C SER A 72 23.61 -59.54 9.19
N GLY A 73 23.55 -60.55 10.06
CA GLY A 73 24.72 -61.06 10.81
C GLY A 73 25.32 -60.10 11.86
N ALA A 74 24.82 -58.88 12.01
CA ALA A 74 25.32 -57.92 12.98
C ALA A 74 24.94 -58.30 14.43
N SER A 75 25.94 -58.33 15.32
CA SER A 75 25.74 -58.47 16.77
C SER A 75 25.33 -57.14 17.43
N GLY A 76 25.67 -56.01 16.81
CA GLY A 76 25.31 -54.68 17.29
C GLY A 76 25.78 -53.56 16.36
N TYR A 77 25.68 -52.31 16.82
CA TYR A 77 26.06 -51.12 16.05
C TYR A 77 26.89 -50.13 16.87
N SER A 78 27.96 -49.61 16.28
CA SER A 78 28.80 -48.54 16.83
C SER A 78 28.32 -47.20 16.26
N VAL A 79 27.87 -46.29 17.14
CA VAL A 79 27.45 -44.94 16.78
C VAL A 79 28.61 -43.97 17.00
N CYS A 80 28.95 -43.20 15.98
CA CYS A 80 30.06 -42.24 15.99
C CYS A 80 29.59 -40.82 15.64
N MET A 81 30.18 -39.83 16.30
CA MET A 81 29.90 -38.41 16.11
C MET A 81 31.18 -37.67 15.73
N ARG A 82 31.09 -36.70 14.82
CA ARG A 82 32.28 -36.00 14.32
C ARG A 82 32.90 -35.10 15.39
N LYS A 83 34.19 -35.28 15.66
CA LYS A 83 35.01 -34.43 16.53
C LYS A 83 36.41 -34.27 15.92
N ASN A 84 36.87 -33.03 15.78
CA ASN A 84 38.17 -32.66 15.20
C ASN A 84 38.46 -33.40 13.87
N GLY A 85 37.50 -33.34 12.92
CA GLY A 85 37.57 -34.01 11.62
C GLY A 85 37.29 -35.52 11.64
N LYS A 86 37.66 -36.22 12.71
CA LYS A 86 37.50 -37.67 12.92
C LYS A 86 36.08 -38.02 13.44
N TYR A 87 35.74 -39.31 13.46
CA TYR A 87 34.46 -39.83 13.96
C TYR A 87 34.69 -40.84 15.11
N PRO A 88 35.04 -40.37 16.32
CA PRO A 88 35.10 -41.24 17.50
C PRO A 88 33.74 -41.89 17.80
N GLN A 89 33.80 -43.11 18.34
CA GLN A 89 32.62 -43.80 18.88
C GLN A 89 32.10 -43.06 20.10
N ILE A 90 30.79 -42.84 20.16
CA ILE A 90 30.08 -42.26 21.31
C ILE A 90 29.16 -43.28 22.01
N ALA A 91 28.77 -44.36 21.32
CA ALA A 91 27.95 -45.42 21.92
C ALA A 91 28.06 -46.75 21.18
N ASP A 92 27.76 -47.82 21.91
CA ASP A 92 27.58 -49.18 21.41
C ASP A 92 26.13 -49.64 21.65
N VAL A 93 25.42 -49.95 20.57
CA VAL A 93 24.09 -50.57 20.62
C VAL A 93 24.29 -52.09 20.62
N LYS A 94 24.18 -52.71 21.80
CA LYS A 94 24.54 -54.12 22.06
C LYS A 94 23.59 -55.18 21.48
N SER A 95 22.73 -54.83 20.52
CA SER A 95 21.79 -55.76 19.87
C SER A 95 21.63 -55.43 18.39
N GLY A 96 21.82 -56.42 17.52
CA GLY A 96 21.62 -56.32 16.07
C GLY A 96 20.19 -56.02 15.65
N SER A 97 19.21 -56.23 16.54
CA SER A 97 17.79 -55.89 16.31
C SER A 97 17.40 -54.51 16.86
N THR A 98 18.25 -53.83 17.63
CA THR A 98 18.00 -52.45 18.07
C THR A 98 18.53 -51.47 17.02
N LEU A 99 17.62 -50.89 16.23
CA LEU A 99 17.95 -50.09 15.03
C LEU A 99 17.97 -48.58 15.25
N THR A 100 18.01 -48.13 16.51
CA THR A 100 17.96 -46.70 16.85
C THR A 100 18.81 -46.37 18.07
N TYR A 101 19.33 -45.16 18.14
CA TYR A 101 20.05 -44.63 19.32
C TYR A 101 19.72 -43.14 19.53
N THR A 102 19.53 -42.71 20.77
CA THR A 102 19.35 -41.29 21.12
C THR A 102 20.65 -40.72 21.66
N VAL A 103 21.29 -39.87 20.86
CA VAL A 103 22.42 -39.06 21.31
C VAL A 103 21.90 -37.97 22.23
N LYS A 104 22.54 -37.78 23.39
CA LYS A 104 22.16 -36.81 24.43
C LYS A 104 23.29 -35.81 24.69
N ASN A 105 22.99 -34.80 25.52
CA ASN A 105 23.93 -33.78 26.00
C ASN A 105 24.63 -32.98 24.87
N LEU A 106 23.96 -32.86 23.71
CA LEU A 106 24.45 -32.10 22.57
C LEU A 106 24.35 -30.58 22.83
N PRO A 107 25.25 -29.76 22.25
CA PRO A 107 25.14 -28.30 22.30
C PRO A 107 23.88 -27.78 21.61
N ASN A 108 23.32 -26.67 22.09
CA ASN A 108 22.09 -26.08 21.56
C ASN A 108 22.30 -25.36 20.21
N ALA A 109 21.35 -25.50 19.28
CA ALA A 109 21.40 -24.93 17.94
C ALA A 109 22.67 -25.25 17.13
N THR A 110 23.28 -26.42 17.32
CA THR A 110 24.53 -26.83 16.66
C THR A 110 24.26 -27.79 15.51
N ARG A 111 25.10 -27.76 14.47
CA ARG A 111 25.05 -28.72 13.36
C ARG A 111 25.89 -29.92 13.72
N GLU A 112 25.28 -31.10 13.69
CA GLU A 112 25.91 -32.35 14.09
C GLU A 112 26.11 -33.27 12.87
N ASN A 113 27.12 -34.12 12.93
CA ASN A 113 27.55 -35.01 11.85
C ASN A 113 27.74 -36.42 12.42
N PHE A 114 26.92 -37.38 11.98
CA PHE A 114 26.90 -38.74 12.52
C PHE A 114 27.28 -39.80 11.48
N LYS A 115 27.90 -40.87 11.96
CA LYS A 115 28.08 -42.12 11.21
C LYS A 115 27.76 -43.32 12.10
N VAL A 116 27.23 -44.37 11.51
CA VAL A 116 26.95 -45.65 12.20
C VAL A 116 27.62 -46.78 11.41
N ARG A 117 28.16 -47.77 12.11
CA ARG A 117 28.67 -49.02 11.51
C ARG A 117 28.17 -50.21 12.31
N ALA A 118 27.87 -51.31 11.63
CA ALA A 118 27.56 -52.57 12.28
C ALA A 118 28.84 -53.24 12.80
N TYR A 119 28.71 -54.09 13.81
CA TYR A 119 29.78 -54.98 14.27
C TYR A 119 29.25 -56.39 14.51
N LYS A 120 30.14 -57.38 14.37
CA LYS A 120 29.93 -58.77 14.79
C LYS A 120 30.88 -59.09 15.96
N THR A 121 30.42 -59.89 16.91
CA THR A 121 31.27 -60.38 18.01
C THR A 121 31.82 -61.75 17.62
N VAL A 122 33.14 -61.87 17.55
CA VAL A 122 33.88 -63.05 17.09
C VAL A 122 34.89 -63.43 18.15
N LYS A 123 34.76 -64.62 18.76
CA LYS A 123 35.63 -65.09 19.86
C LYS A 123 35.86 -63.99 20.94
N GLY A 124 34.77 -63.32 21.34
CA GLY A 124 34.77 -62.21 22.30
C GLY A 124 35.19 -60.83 21.77
N LYS A 125 35.84 -60.74 20.60
CA LYS A 125 36.33 -59.48 20.00
C LYS A 125 35.30 -58.86 19.05
N LYS A 126 35.24 -57.53 18.98
CA LYS A 126 34.38 -56.81 18.03
C LYS A 126 35.08 -56.63 16.69
N VAL A 127 34.41 -57.09 15.63
CA VAL A 127 34.84 -56.92 14.24
C VAL A 127 33.85 -55.96 13.57
N TYR A 128 34.35 -54.87 12.98
CA TYR A 128 33.53 -53.75 12.53
C TYR A 128 33.43 -53.69 11.00
N GLY A 129 32.21 -53.56 10.48
CA GLY A 129 31.95 -53.29 9.07
C GLY A 129 32.20 -51.83 8.68
N ALA A 130 31.97 -51.52 7.40
CA ALA A 130 32.14 -50.18 6.86
C ALA A 130 31.19 -49.14 7.49
N TYR A 131 31.66 -47.91 7.62
CA TYR A 131 30.84 -46.78 8.06
C TYR A 131 29.73 -46.46 7.06
N SER A 132 28.58 -46.04 7.58
CA SER A 132 27.57 -45.31 6.82
C SER A 132 28.15 -44.04 6.18
N ASP A 133 27.40 -43.52 5.22
CA ASP A 133 27.58 -42.17 4.72
C ASP A 133 27.36 -41.14 5.86
N ASN A 134 27.91 -39.94 5.71
CA ASN A 134 27.83 -38.91 6.75
C ASN A 134 26.40 -38.34 6.84
N TRP A 135 25.82 -38.38 8.04
CA TRP A 135 24.49 -37.85 8.28
C TRP A 135 24.54 -36.51 9.02
N ASN A 136 24.45 -35.43 8.24
CA ASN A 136 24.30 -34.08 8.76
C ASN A 136 22.86 -33.83 9.24
N THR A 137 22.74 -33.12 10.37
CA THR A 137 21.48 -32.69 11.02
C THR A 137 21.79 -31.54 12.00
N ALA A 138 20.85 -31.10 12.84
CA ALA A 138 21.11 -30.12 13.90
C ALA A 138 20.22 -30.32 15.15
N THR A 139 20.68 -29.83 16.30
CA THR A 139 19.85 -29.67 17.50
C THR A 139 18.87 -28.51 17.34
N ASN A 140 17.73 -28.58 18.03
CA ASN A 140 16.81 -27.45 18.06
C ASN A 140 17.45 -26.25 18.79
N PRO A 141 17.09 -25.00 18.44
CA PRO A 141 17.36 -23.86 19.29
C PRO A 141 16.72 -23.98 20.67
N GLN A 142 17.33 -23.31 21.66
CA GLN A 142 16.66 -23.06 22.94
C GLN A 142 15.36 -22.23 22.72
N PRO A 143 14.39 -22.27 23.66
CA PRO A 143 13.20 -21.42 23.58
C PRO A 143 13.57 -19.95 23.42
N ALA A 144 12.83 -19.22 22.58
CA ALA A 144 13.09 -17.81 22.33
C ALA A 144 12.70 -16.95 23.55
N LYS A 145 13.59 -16.02 23.95
CA LYS A 145 13.52 -15.27 25.21
C LYS A 145 13.33 -13.76 24.98
N GLY A 146 12.78 -13.09 25.98
CA GLY A 146 12.68 -11.62 26.02
C GLY A 146 11.78 -10.99 24.95
N LEU A 147 10.85 -11.75 24.35
CA LEU A 147 9.86 -11.18 23.44
C LEU A 147 9.05 -10.10 24.17
N LYS A 148 9.07 -8.87 23.64
CA LYS A 148 8.30 -7.74 24.15
C LYS A 148 7.81 -6.85 23.02
N VAL A 149 6.78 -6.06 23.33
CA VAL A 149 6.34 -4.93 22.51
C VAL A 149 7.32 -3.76 22.75
N SER A 150 7.86 -3.19 21.68
CA SER A 150 8.78 -2.04 21.74
C SER A 150 8.09 -0.71 21.48
N SER A 151 7.09 -0.71 20.60
CA SER A 151 6.29 0.48 20.27
C SER A 151 4.99 0.08 19.58
N VAL A 152 3.98 0.95 19.66
CA VAL A 152 2.65 0.76 19.08
C VAL A 152 2.21 2.04 18.39
N SER A 153 1.54 1.92 17.25
CA SER A 153 0.80 3.00 16.57
C SER A 153 -0.67 2.58 16.39
N TYR A 154 -1.42 3.33 15.58
CA TYR A 154 -2.78 2.96 15.17
C TYR A 154 -2.82 1.84 14.11
N ASP A 155 -1.72 1.58 13.39
CA ASP A 155 -1.65 0.61 12.28
C ASP A 155 -0.52 -0.42 12.40
N SER A 156 0.33 -0.30 13.42
CA SER A 156 1.54 -1.12 13.53
C SER A 156 1.99 -1.37 14.97
N VAL A 157 2.65 -2.52 15.16
CA VAL A 157 3.22 -2.98 16.43
C VAL A 157 4.65 -3.43 16.16
N LYS A 158 5.62 -2.85 16.87
CA LYS A 158 7.03 -3.25 16.82
C LYS A 158 7.31 -4.24 17.94
N LEU A 159 7.80 -5.41 17.59
CA LEU A 159 8.24 -6.46 18.51
C LEU A 159 9.77 -6.48 18.59
N SER A 160 10.33 -6.80 19.75
CA SER A 160 11.76 -7.12 19.91
C SER A 160 11.98 -8.32 20.84
N TRP A 161 13.14 -8.96 20.76
CA TRP A 161 13.49 -10.14 21.56
C TRP A 161 15.00 -10.29 21.76
N THR A 162 15.42 -11.14 22.70
CA THR A 162 16.83 -11.40 23.00
C THR A 162 17.50 -12.22 21.90
N LYS A 163 18.74 -11.86 21.53
CA LYS A 163 19.55 -12.64 20.58
C LYS A 163 19.96 -13.97 21.21
N ILE A 164 19.63 -15.09 20.56
CA ILE A 164 20.11 -16.44 20.87
C ILE A 164 20.74 -17.10 19.64
N GLY A 165 21.50 -18.18 19.85
CA GLY A 165 22.07 -18.98 18.78
C GLY A 165 20.98 -19.62 17.92
N CYS A 166 20.82 -19.14 16.69
CA CYS A 166 19.90 -19.69 15.68
C CYS A 166 20.26 -19.15 14.28
N THR A 167 19.64 -19.68 13.23
CA THR A 167 19.77 -19.17 11.86
C THR A 167 18.74 -18.08 11.55
N ASN A 168 17.54 -18.14 12.14
CA ASN A 168 16.49 -17.13 11.97
C ASN A 168 15.40 -17.28 13.07
N TYR A 169 14.61 -16.24 13.26
CA TYR A 169 13.36 -16.25 14.02
C TYR A 169 12.17 -16.31 13.07
N ARG A 170 11.13 -17.00 13.52
CA ARG A 170 9.80 -17.03 12.90
C ARG A 170 8.81 -16.32 13.81
N VAL A 171 8.11 -15.33 13.27
CA VAL A 171 7.15 -14.48 13.99
C VAL A 171 5.74 -14.91 13.65
N PHE A 172 4.90 -15.08 14.66
CA PHE A 172 3.52 -15.53 14.52
C PHE A 172 2.55 -14.50 15.09
N GLN A 173 1.39 -14.40 14.45
CA GLN A 173 0.24 -13.61 14.89
C GLN A 173 -0.97 -14.53 15.04
N LEU A 174 -1.78 -14.31 16.07
CA LEU A 174 -3.07 -14.98 16.23
C LEU A 174 -4.08 -14.33 15.28
N LYS A 175 -4.69 -15.12 14.38
CA LYS A 175 -5.75 -14.69 13.45
C LYS A 175 -6.85 -15.75 13.45
N ASN A 176 -8.09 -15.33 13.72
CA ASN A 176 -9.27 -16.20 13.73
C ASN A 176 -9.06 -17.48 14.59
N GLY A 177 -8.57 -17.30 15.82
CA GLY A 177 -8.22 -18.40 16.74
C GLY A 177 -6.96 -19.21 16.38
N GLN A 178 -6.39 -19.04 15.18
CA GLN A 178 -5.26 -19.82 14.69
C GLN A 178 -3.95 -19.01 14.64
N TRP A 179 -2.84 -19.65 14.98
CA TRP A 179 -1.51 -19.04 14.84
C TRP A 179 -1.02 -19.13 13.39
N LYS A 180 -0.72 -17.98 12.77
CA LYS A 180 -0.17 -17.88 11.41
C LYS A 180 1.24 -17.29 11.46
N GLU A 181 2.19 -17.88 10.73
CA GLU A 181 3.51 -17.27 10.54
C GLU A 181 3.36 -16.02 9.67
N ILE A 182 3.87 -14.88 10.12
CA ILE A 182 3.79 -13.58 9.43
C ILE A 182 5.15 -13.04 8.99
N ALA A 183 6.26 -13.55 9.54
CA ALA A 183 7.60 -13.17 9.12
C ALA A 183 8.67 -14.20 9.46
N LYS A 184 9.74 -14.20 8.64
CA LYS A 184 11.04 -14.81 8.92
C LYS A 184 12.07 -13.68 8.95
N THR A 185 12.91 -13.61 9.99
CA THR A 185 13.97 -12.59 10.09
C THR A 185 15.22 -13.15 10.77
N THR A 186 16.39 -12.62 10.41
CA THR A 186 17.67 -12.85 11.11
C THR A 186 17.89 -11.87 12.27
N GLY A 187 17.17 -10.73 12.27
CA GLY A 187 17.25 -9.70 13.29
C GLY A 187 16.49 -10.03 14.57
N THR A 188 16.68 -9.18 15.58
CA THR A 188 16.07 -9.26 16.93
C THR A 188 14.80 -8.41 17.09
N SER A 189 14.22 -7.93 15.99
CA SER A 189 12.97 -7.17 15.98
C SER A 189 12.20 -7.34 14.67
N TYR A 190 10.90 -7.02 14.71
CA TYR A 190 10.03 -6.98 13.54
C TYR A 190 8.88 -6.00 13.77
N THR A 191 8.51 -5.21 12.75
CA THR A 191 7.34 -4.32 12.80
C THR A 191 6.21 -4.93 11.98
N VAL A 192 5.16 -5.34 12.68
CA VAL A 192 3.88 -5.75 12.06
C VAL A 192 3.16 -4.48 11.62
N LYS A 193 2.69 -4.42 10.37
CA LYS A 193 1.98 -3.26 9.78
C LYS A 193 0.58 -3.65 9.30
N ASN A 194 -0.18 -2.66 8.84
CA ASN A 194 -1.52 -2.78 8.26
C ASN A 194 -2.51 -3.44 9.23
N LEU A 195 -2.39 -3.09 10.51
CA LEU A 195 -3.29 -3.47 11.58
C LEU A 195 -4.47 -2.48 11.66
N SER A 196 -5.61 -2.95 12.16
CA SER A 196 -6.74 -2.09 12.51
C SER A 196 -6.43 -1.31 13.78
N GLN A 197 -6.89 -0.06 13.88
CA GLN A 197 -6.79 0.76 15.10
C GLN A 197 -7.63 0.19 16.25
N LYS A 198 -7.32 0.56 17.51
CA LYS A 198 -8.00 0.09 18.73
C LYS A 198 -8.14 -1.44 18.87
N THR A 199 -7.33 -2.23 18.17
CA THR A 199 -7.51 -3.68 18.04
C THR A 199 -6.38 -4.43 18.75
N THR A 200 -6.74 -5.40 19.59
CA THR A 200 -5.80 -6.23 20.35
C THR A 200 -5.31 -7.41 19.51
N TYR A 201 -3.99 -7.52 19.35
CA TYR A 201 -3.31 -8.61 18.66
C TYR A 201 -2.40 -9.38 19.60
N LYS A 202 -2.37 -10.71 19.45
CA LYS A 202 -1.41 -11.60 20.14
C LYS A 202 -0.30 -12.05 19.20
N PHE A 203 0.92 -12.08 19.71
CA PHE A 203 2.14 -12.45 18.99
C PHE A 203 2.98 -13.45 19.78
N LYS A 204 3.68 -14.34 19.07
CA LYS A 204 4.77 -15.16 19.63
C LYS A 204 5.83 -15.45 18.58
N ILE A 205 7.01 -15.85 19.03
CA ILE A 205 8.13 -16.19 18.14
C ILE A 205 8.66 -17.60 18.43
N ARG A 206 9.38 -18.18 17.49
CA ARG A 206 10.29 -19.32 17.73
C ARG A 206 11.58 -19.14 16.96
N ALA A 207 12.68 -19.62 17.53
CA ALA A 207 13.97 -19.68 16.83
C ALA A 207 14.05 -20.94 15.95
N CYS A 208 14.82 -20.83 14.86
CA CYS A 208 15.01 -21.86 13.85
C CYS A 208 16.51 -22.02 13.54
N LYS A 209 17.04 -23.25 13.59
CA LYS A 209 18.38 -23.61 13.11
C LYS A 209 18.22 -24.33 11.78
N THR A 210 18.98 -23.91 10.77
CA THR A 210 19.02 -24.59 9.47
C THR A 210 20.31 -25.41 9.35
N ASP A 211 20.19 -26.70 9.06
CA ASP A 211 21.32 -27.61 8.88
C ASP A 211 21.93 -27.54 7.47
N ASP A 212 22.94 -28.37 7.18
CA ASP A 212 23.62 -28.39 5.88
C ASP A 212 22.74 -28.97 4.75
N LYS A 213 21.70 -29.76 5.09
CA LYS A 213 20.69 -30.27 4.16
C LYS A 213 19.55 -29.27 3.93
N LYS A 214 19.69 -28.04 4.45
CA LYS A 214 18.69 -26.96 4.42
C LYS A 214 17.40 -27.27 5.21
N ALA A 215 17.39 -28.34 6.02
CA ALA A 215 16.26 -28.67 6.88
C ALA A 215 16.21 -27.75 8.10
N ASN A 216 14.99 -27.49 8.60
CA ASN A 216 14.73 -26.48 9.62
C ASN A 216 14.32 -27.13 10.95
N HIS A 217 15.16 -26.93 11.96
CA HIS A 217 15.01 -27.43 13.33
C HIS A 217 14.50 -26.30 14.21
N TYR A 218 13.38 -26.50 14.90
CA TYR A 218 12.62 -25.43 15.56
C TYR A 218 12.68 -25.54 17.08
N GLY A 219 13.03 -24.44 17.75
CA GLY A 219 12.90 -24.33 19.19
C GLY A 219 11.42 -24.23 19.61
N LYS A 220 11.16 -24.42 20.92
CA LYS A 220 9.84 -24.11 21.49
C LYS A 220 9.49 -22.64 21.24
N TYR A 221 8.18 -22.34 21.14
CA TYR A 221 7.70 -20.97 21.10
C TYR A 221 8.09 -20.20 22.36
N SER A 222 8.22 -18.88 22.23
CA SER A 222 8.26 -17.95 23.35
C SER A 222 6.93 -17.94 24.12
N ALA A 223 6.92 -17.28 25.28
CA ALA A 223 5.69 -16.73 25.83
C ALA A 223 4.97 -15.83 24.79
N GLU A 224 3.67 -15.67 24.94
CA GLU A 224 2.85 -14.81 24.08
C GLU A 224 2.84 -13.38 24.61
N VAL A 225 2.86 -12.39 23.71
CA VAL A 225 2.67 -10.97 24.06
C VAL A 225 1.43 -10.42 23.37
N SER A 226 0.73 -9.52 24.05
CA SER A 226 -0.45 -8.82 23.51
C SER A 226 -0.14 -7.34 23.29
N ALA A 227 -0.70 -6.74 22.24
CA ALA A 227 -0.62 -5.31 21.98
C ALA A 227 -1.95 -4.82 21.40
N THR A 228 -2.48 -3.73 21.94
CA THR A 228 -3.67 -3.04 21.40
C THR A 228 -3.20 -1.80 20.65
N THR A 229 -3.47 -1.73 19.34
CA THR A 229 -3.16 -0.54 18.53
C THR A 229 -3.86 0.71 19.08
N SER A 230 -3.22 1.86 18.96
CA SER A 230 -3.79 3.12 19.44
C SER A 230 -5.03 3.52 18.61
N LYS A 231 -5.77 4.55 19.08
CA LYS A 231 -6.66 5.31 18.18
C LYS A 231 -5.80 5.99 17.10
N ALA A 232 -6.28 6.07 15.87
CA ALA A 232 -5.67 6.91 14.85
C ALA A 232 -5.75 8.40 15.24
N PRO A 233 -4.74 9.22 14.93
CA PRO A 233 -4.88 10.67 14.99
C PRO A 233 -6.13 11.09 14.21
N ALA A 234 -6.90 12.05 14.75
CA ALA A 234 -7.98 12.63 13.98
C ALA A 234 -7.40 13.29 12.73
N VAL A 235 -7.86 12.90 11.55
CA VAL A 235 -7.47 13.58 10.31
C VAL A 235 -8.01 15.00 10.40
N VAL A 236 -7.12 15.98 10.50
CA VAL A 236 -7.49 17.40 10.43
C VAL A 236 -7.91 17.67 8.99
N THR A 237 -9.22 17.67 8.79
CA THR A 237 -9.87 18.00 7.51
C THR A 237 -10.24 19.49 7.50
N PRO A 238 -10.31 20.14 6.33
CA PRO A 238 -10.70 21.54 6.20
C PRO A 238 -11.95 21.90 7.02
N VAL A 239 -13.03 21.14 6.89
CA VAL A 239 -14.29 21.39 7.63
C VAL A 239 -14.14 21.16 9.14
N SER A 240 -13.36 20.15 9.59
CA SER A 240 -13.14 19.96 11.03
C SER A 240 -12.35 21.11 11.68
N GLN A 241 -11.42 21.70 10.92
CA GLN A 241 -10.61 22.83 11.36
C GLN A 241 -11.40 24.14 11.34
N HIS A 242 -12.02 24.45 10.19
CA HIS A 242 -12.62 25.75 9.90
C HIS A 242 -14.13 25.84 10.13
N GLY A 243 -14.87 24.73 10.02
CA GLY A 243 -16.32 24.67 10.30
C GLY A 243 -17.16 25.55 9.38
N GLN A 244 -18.21 26.17 9.93
CA GLN A 244 -19.09 27.08 9.19
C GLN A 244 -18.27 28.24 8.60
N LEU A 245 -18.53 28.55 7.33
CA LEU A 245 -17.99 29.74 6.68
C LEU A 245 -19.00 30.88 6.73
N SER A 246 -18.50 32.12 6.78
CA SER A 246 -19.30 33.35 6.69
C SER A 246 -18.55 34.42 5.92
N VAL A 247 -19.21 35.53 5.56
CA VAL A 247 -18.58 36.66 4.86
C VAL A 247 -18.27 37.78 5.86
N LYS A 248 -17.08 38.36 5.75
CA LYS A 248 -16.66 39.54 6.53
C LYS A 248 -15.89 40.53 5.65
N GLY A 249 -16.55 41.62 5.28
CA GLY A 249 -16.02 42.59 4.32
C GLY A 249 -15.84 41.95 2.94
N ALA A 250 -14.64 42.05 2.36
CA ALA A 250 -14.30 41.42 1.09
C ALA A 250 -13.91 39.92 1.17
N ASN A 251 -13.94 39.31 2.36
CA ASN A 251 -13.34 37.99 2.61
C ASN A 251 -14.39 36.96 3.07
N ILE A 252 -14.18 35.70 2.67
CA ILE A 252 -14.78 34.55 3.35
C ILE A 252 -13.92 34.24 4.59
N VAL A 253 -14.55 33.96 5.72
CA VAL A 253 -13.90 33.63 6.99
C VAL A 253 -14.44 32.33 7.58
N ASP A 254 -13.61 31.66 8.39
CA ASP A 254 -13.98 30.47 9.16
C ASP A 254 -14.77 30.79 10.43
N LYS A 255 -15.18 29.73 11.17
CA LYS A 255 -15.94 29.83 12.42
C LYS A 255 -15.29 30.69 13.52
N ASN A 256 -13.99 30.97 13.41
CA ASN A 256 -13.21 31.79 14.35
C ASN A 256 -12.96 33.21 13.80
N GLY A 257 -13.56 33.56 12.66
CA GLY A 257 -13.36 34.85 11.98
C GLY A 257 -12.04 34.97 11.22
N LYS A 258 -11.26 33.88 11.04
CA LYS A 258 -10.01 33.89 10.27
C LYS A 258 -10.31 33.72 8.79
N VAL A 259 -9.67 34.53 7.93
CA VAL A 259 -9.84 34.44 6.46
C VAL A 259 -9.57 33.03 5.95
N PHE A 260 -10.53 32.48 5.21
CA PHE A 260 -10.50 31.14 4.65
C PHE A 260 -10.46 31.20 3.12
N LYS A 261 -9.31 30.86 2.54
CA LYS A 261 -9.08 30.82 1.10
C LYS A 261 -9.59 29.48 0.52
N ILE A 262 -10.76 29.51 -0.12
CA ILE A 262 -11.28 28.38 -0.90
C ILE A 262 -10.27 28.02 -2.02
N LYS A 263 -10.02 26.73 -2.19
CA LYS A 263 -9.15 26.14 -3.21
C LYS A 263 -9.77 24.84 -3.68
N GLY A 264 -10.11 24.77 -4.96
CA GLY A 264 -10.87 23.64 -5.47
C GLY A 264 -10.57 23.23 -6.90
N MET A 265 -11.13 22.09 -7.26
CA MET A 265 -11.43 21.78 -8.65
C MET A 265 -12.93 21.94 -8.86
N SER A 266 -13.35 22.34 -10.04
CA SER A 266 -14.69 22.06 -10.54
C SER A 266 -14.69 20.69 -11.20
N THR A 267 -15.80 19.96 -11.12
CA THR A 267 -16.12 18.99 -12.17
C THR A 267 -16.28 19.72 -13.51
N HIS A 268 -16.21 19.01 -14.64
CA HIS A 268 -16.96 19.48 -15.83
C HIS A 268 -18.46 19.19 -15.54
N GLY A 269 -19.39 19.40 -16.47
CA GLY A 269 -20.80 19.04 -16.22
C GLY A 269 -20.93 17.58 -15.75
N ILE A 270 -21.64 17.38 -14.63
CA ILE A 270 -21.65 16.09 -13.91
C ILE A 270 -22.31 14.94 -14.68
N MET A 271 -23.02 15.24 -15.77
CA MET A 271 -23.75 14.28 -16.58
C MET A 271 -22.84 13.53 -17.56
N TRP A 272 -21.77 14.15 -18.08
CA TRP A 272 -20.79 13.55 -18.99
C TRP A 272 -19.92 12.50 -18.27
N GLU A 273 -20.47 11.31 -18.00
CA GLU A 273 -19.84 10.31 -17.13
C GLU A 273 -18.53 9.72 -17.68
N ASP A 274 -18.37 9.75 -19.00
CA ASP A 274 -17.22 9.24 -19.73
C ASP A 274 -15.95 10.07 -19.46
N PHE A 275 -16.09 11.39 -19.27
CA PHE A 275 -14.97 12.29 -18.97
C PHE A 275 -15.11 13.16 -17.72
N SER A 276 -16.19 13.09 -16.93
CA SER A 276 -16.43 13.97 -15.77
C SER A 276 -16.69 13.25 -14.44
N ASP A 277 -16.78 11.92 -14.40
CA ASP A 277 -17.19 11.18 -13.18
C ASP A 277 -16.06 11.00 -12.13
N ILE A 278 -15.70 12.14 -11.53
CA ILE A 278 -14.63 12.32 -10.52
C ILE A 278 -15.17 12.29 -9.08
N LEU A 279 -16.49 12.30 -8.87
CA LEU A 279 -17.14 12.53 -7.57
C LEU A 279 -17.07 11.35 -6.58
N THR A 280 -16.25 10.32 -6.85
CA THR A 280 -16.06 9.19 -5.94
C THR A 280 -15.24 9.59 -4.71
N LYS A 281 -15.54 8.97 -3.57
CA LYS A 281 -14.78 9.16 -2.32
C LYS A 281 -13.28 8.90 -2.46
N ASN A 282 -12.87 8.01 -3.38
CA ASN A 282 -11.45 7.75 -3.62
C ASN A 282 -10.78 8.90 -4.38
N SER A 283 -11.43 9.39 -5.44
CA SER A 283 -10.90 10.47 -6.27
C SER A 283 -10.89 11.82 -5.56
N LEU A 284 -11.98 12.18 -4.86
CA LEU A 284 -12.01 13.36 -3.99
C LEU A 284 -10.97 13.29 -2.87
N LYS A 285 -10.70 12.10 -2.31
CA LYS A 285 -9.62 11.90 -1.33
C LYS A 285 -8.23 12.12 -1.94
N VAL A 286 -7.98 11.72 -3.19
CA VAL A 286 -6.70 12.00 -3.88
C VAL A 286 -6.52 13.49 -4.13
N LEU A 287 -7.56 14.20 -4.57
CA LEU A 287 -7.52 15.67 -4.69
C LEU A 287 -7.20 16.31 -3.32
N ARG A 288 -7.94 15.97 -2.26
CA ARG A 288 -7.70 16.51 -0.91
C ARG A 288 -6.29 16.20 -0.38
N ASP A 289 -5.83 14.96 -0.50
CA ASP A 289 -4.62 14.50 0.18
C ASP A 289 -3.33 14.76 -0.61
N ASP A 290 -3.37 14.72 -1.95
CA ASP A 290 -2.21 14.96 -2.82
C ASP A 290 -2.21 16.38 -3.43
N TRP A 291 -3.36 16.93 -3.83
CA TRP A 291 -3.42 18.29 -4.40
C TRP A 291 -3.61 19.38 -3.33
N LYS A 292 -4.05 19.01 -2.11
CA LYS A 292 -4.33 19.94 -0.98
C LYS A 292 -5.52 20.88 -1.19
N VAL A 293 -6.40 20.59 -2.15
CA VAL A 293 -7.67 21.31 -2.30
C VAL A 293 -8.60 21.08 -1.09
N ASN A 294 -9.35 22.10 -0.72
CA ASN A 294 -10.30 22.08 0.40
C ASN A 294 -11.77 22.02 -0.03
N THR A 295 -12.06 22.29 -1.31
CA THR A 295 -13.40 22.37 -1.88
C THR A 295 -13.51 21.56 -3.18
N ILE A 296 -14.68 21.01 -3.46
CA ILE A 296 -15.11 20.52 -4.78
C ILE A 296 -16.31 21.36 -5.26
N ARG A 297 -16.30 21.82 -6.51
CA ARG A 297 -17.46 22.44 -7.17
C ARG A 297 -18.11 21.41 -8.09
N ILE A 298 -19.44 21.33 -8.04
CA ILE A 298 -20.26 20.29 -8.64
C ILE A 298 -21.14 20.97 -9.70
N ALA A 299 -20.62 21.08 -10.93
CA ALA A 299 -21.27 21.78 -12.04
C ALA A 299 -22.49 21.00 -12.56
N MET A 300 -23.68 21.39 -12.13
CA MET A 300 -24.94 20.82 -12.59
C MET A 300 -25.56 21.72 -13.66
N TYR A 301 -25.28 21.40 -14.92
CA TYR A 301 -25.78 22.13 -16.09
C TYR A 301 -27.31 22.21 -16.10
N THR A 302 -27.83 23.37 -16.44
CA THR A 302 -29.26 23.66 -16.56
C THR A 302 -29.80 23.17 -17.91
N GLU A 303 -29.16 23.59 -18.99
CA GLU A 303 -29.36 23.10 -20.35
C GLU A 303 -28.19 22.21 -20.80
N GLU A 304 -27.98 22.05 -22.11
CA GLU A 304 -27.04 21.08 -22.72
C GLU A 304 -27.36 19.60 -22.40
N TRP A 305 -26.50 18.69 -22.88
CA TRP A 305 -26.75 17.26 -22.81
C TRP A 305 -26.86 16.75 -21.36
N GLY A 306 -28.03 16.21 -21.01
CA GLY A 306 -28.33 15.77 -19.65
C GLY A 306 -28.72 16.89 -18.67
N GLY A 307 -28.81 18.14 -19.12
CA GLY A 307 -29.08 19.30 -18.26
C GLY A 307 -30.39 19.19 -17.46
N TYR A 308 -30.40 19.75 -16.25
CA TYR A 308 -31.49 19.64 -15.27
C TYR A 308 -32.87 20.07 -15.82
N CYS A 309 -32.91 21.04 -16.72
CA CYS A 309 -34.13 21.58 -17.30
C CYS A 309 -34.47 20.98 -18.69
N THR A 310 -33.60 20.13 -19.23
CA THR A 310 -33.77 19.52 -20.57
C THR A 310 -34.74 18.35 -20.59
N GLU A 311 -35.24 18.00 -21.78
CA GLU A 311 -36.16 16.88 -22.03
C GLU A 311 -37.31 16.83 -21.01
N ASN A 312 -37.98 17.97 -20.78
CA ASN A 312 -39.07 18.15 -19.82
C ASN A 312 -38.75 17.67 -18.38
N GLY A 313 -37.48 17.80 -17.96
CA GLY A 313 -37.02 17.43 -16.61
C GLY A 313 -36.59 15.98 -16.44
N LYS A 314 -36.50 15.19 -17.52
CA LYS A 314 -36.06 13.78 -17.54
C LYS A 314 -34.85 13.48 -16.66
N TYR A 315 -33.84 14.36 -16.64
CA TYR A 315 -32.58 14.14 -15.93
C TYR A 315 -32.55 14.62 -14.47
N GLN A 316 -33.60 15.29 -13.97
CA GLN A 316 -33.59 15.91 -12.63
C GLN A 316 -33.26 14.93 -11.50
N ALA A 317 -33.74 13.68 -11.59
CA ALA A 317 -33.44 12.64 -10.62
C ALA A 317 -31.95 12.23 -10.63
N GLN A 318 -31.37 12.01 -11.82
CA GLN A 318 -29.96 11.63 -11.97
C GLN A 318 -29.03 12.79 -11.56
N ALA A 319 -29.35 14.02 -11.96
CA ALA A 319 -28.62 15.22 -11.60
C ALA A 319 -28.60 15.44 -10.08
N LYS A 320 -29.77 15.39 -9.40
CA LYS A 320 -29.84 15.46 -7.93
C LYS A 320 -29.08 14.34 -7.24
N GLN A 321 -29.16 13.11 -7.75
CA GLN A 321 -28.42 11.98 -7.16
C GLN A 321 -26.90 12.14 -7.32
N LYS A 322 -26.41 12.71 -8.43
CA LYS A 322 -24.99 13.07 -8.61
C LYS A 322 -24.55 14.19 -7.67
N VAL A 323 -25.33 15.26 -7.56
CA VAL A 323 -25.08 16.36 -6.59
C VAL A 323 -24.99 15.81 -5.18
N LYS A 324 -25.97 15.03 -4.75
CA LYS A 324 -25.97 14.35 -3.44
C LYS A 324 -24.75 13.45 -3.24
N THR A 325 -24.40 12.65 -4.23
CA THR A 325 -23.20 11.78 -4.18
C THR A 325 -21.92 12.58 -3.98
N GLY A 326 -21.78 13.73 -4.66
CA GLY A 326 -20.65 14.64 -4.48
C GLY A 326 -20.62 15.28 -3.09
N VAL A 327 -21.75 15.82 -2.60
CA VAL A 327 -21.87 16.46 -1.28
C VAL A 327 -21.59 15.46 -0.15
N GLU A 328 -22.16 14.26 -0.19
CA GLU A 328 -21.94 13.22 0.82
C GLU A 328 -20.49 12.70 0.83
N ASN A 329 -19.89 12.49 -0.35
CA ASN A 329 -18.49 12.09 -0.43
C ASN A 329 -17.57 13.19 0.11
N ALA A 330 -17.82 14.46 -0.24
CA ALA A 330 -17.11 15.61 0.31
C ALA A 330 -17.27 15.74 1.84
N LYS A 331 -18.50 15.63 2.36
CA LYS A 331 -18.80 15.63 3.81
C LYS A 331 -17.99 14.55 4.53
N SER A 332 -18.01 13.33 3.99
CA SER A 332 -17.32 12.17 4.57
C SER A 332 -15.79 12.24 4.46
N LEU A 333 -15.25 13.26 3.78
CA LEU A 333 -13.85 13.63 3.70
C LEU A 333 -13.54 14.97 4.39
N GLY A 334 -14.54 15.63 4.99
CA GLY A 334 -14.41 16.95 5.60
C GLY A 334 -13.96 18.05 4.63
N MET A 335 -14.43 17.97 3.38
CA MET A 335 -14.27 18.99 2.34
C MET A 335 -15.55 19.84 2.23
N TYR A 336 -15.38 21.07 1.73
CA TYR A 336 -16.51 21.89 1.30
C TYR A 336 -17.02 21.42 -0.08
N ALA A 337 -18.32 21.56 -0.32
CA ALA A 337 -18.95 21.26 -1.60
C ALA A 337 -19.75 22.48 -2.06
N ILE A 338 -19.47 22.96 -3.27
CA ILE A 338 -20.32 23.94 -3.97
C ILE A 338 -21.28 23.19 -4.87
N ILE A 339 -22.57 23.39 -4.63
CA ILE A 339 -23.65 22.96 -5.53
C ILE A 339 -23.85 24.09 -6.54
N ASP A 340 -23.46 23.86 -7.79
CA ASP A 340 -23.46 24.87 -8.84
C ASP A 340 -24.60 24.62 -9.84
N TRP A 341 -25.50 25.61 -9.93
CA TRP A 341 -26.57 25.70 -10.92
C TRP A 341 -26.01 26.33 -12.18
N HIS A 342 -25.50 25.46 -13.05
CA HIS A 342 -24.54 25.82 -14.09
C HIS A 342 -25.23 26.35 -15.36
N VAL A 343 -25.76 27.57 -15.21
CA VAL A 343 -26.27 28.45 -16.28
C VAL A 343 -25.12 28.80 -17.23
N LEU A 344 -25.31 28.55 -18.53
CA LEU A 344 -24.35 28.85 -19.59
C LEU A 344 -25.07 29.14 -20.92
N ASN A 345 -25.54 28.09 -21.63
CA ASN A 345 -26.17 28.24 -22.95
C ASN A 345 -27.63 28.75 -22.91
N ASP A 346 -28.28 28.63 -21.74
CA ASP A 346 -29.56 29.27 -21.37
C ASP A 346 -29.41 30.79 -21.12
N LYS A 347 -28.19 31.27 -20.85
CA LYS A 347 -27.73 32.68 -20.79
C LYS A 347 -28.34 33.56 -19.70
N ASN A 348 -29.65 33.70 -19.66
CA ASN A 348 -30.36 34.49 -18.66
C ASN A 348 -30.87 33.54 -17.56
N PRO A 349 -30.39 33.66 -16.31
CA PRO A 349 -30.81 32.75 -15.23
C PRO A 349 -32.31 32.85 -14.91
N ASN A 350 -33.00 33.91 -15.35
CA ASN A 350 -34.45 34.01 -15.20
C ASN A 350 -35.24 32.97 -16.03
N ASN A 351 -34.65 32.39 -17.09
CA ASN A 351 -35.31 31.42 -17.96
C ASN A 351 -35.77 30.16 -17.18
N HIS A 352 -34.93 29.67 -16.27
CA HIS A 352 -35.20 28.49 -15.42
C HIS A 352 -35.39 28.87 -13.94
N LYS A 353 -35.94 30.06 -13.68
CA LYS A 353 -36.05 30.64 -12.32
C LYS A 353 -36.89 29.81 -11.36
N ASN A 354 -38.00 29.25 -11.84
CA ASN A 354 -38.90 28.47 -10.99
C ASN A 354 -38.23 27.14 -10.61
N GLU A 355 -37.47 26.57 -11.52
CA GLU A 355 -36.75 25.30 -11.43
C GLU A 355 -35.57 25.45 -10.46
N ALA A 356 -34.83 26.55 -10.57
CA ALA A 356 -33.80 26.95 -9.63
C ALA A 356 -34.36 27.15 -8.21
N VAL A 357 -35.47 27.88 -8.06
CA VAL A 357 -36.12 28.11 -6.76
C VAL A 357 -36.60 26.80 -6.14
N LYS A 358 -37.19 25.88 -6.93
CA LYS A 358 -37.58 24.53 -6.47
C LYS A 358 -36.36 23.73 -6.01
N PHE A 359 -35.33 23.64 -6.87
CA PHE A 359 -34.10 22.89 -6.62
C PHE A 359 -33.37 23.37 -5.37
N PHE A 360 -33.09 24.67 -5.26
CA PHE A 360 -32.39 25.22 -4.10
C PHE A 360 -33.23 25.18 -2.82
N THR A 361 -34.57 25.22 -2.91
CA THR A 361 -35.44 24.91 -1.76
C THR A 361 -35.24 23.47 -1.28
N GLU A 362 -35.14 22.50 -2.18
CA GLU A 362 -34.89 21.09 -1.85
C GLU A 362 -33.48 20.87 -1.27
N MET A 363 -32.46 21.49 -1.87
CA MET A 363 -31.08 21.38 -1.38
C MET A 363 -30.91 22.04 0.00
N ALA A 364 -31.47 23.24 0.22
CA ALA A 364 -31.42 23.92 1.51
C ALA A 364 -32.17 23.15 2.62
N LYS A 365 -33.34 22.57 2.31
CA LYS A 365 -34.05 21.64 3.22
C LYS A 365 -33.21 20.42 3.59
N THR A 366 -32.44 19.88 2.64
CA THR A 366 -31.62 18.67 2.82
C THR A 366 -30.33 18.96 3.60
N TYR A 367 -29.71 20.11 3.37
CA TYR A 367 -28.36 20.43 3.86
C TYR A 367 -28.29 21.55 4.91
N LYS A 368 -29.41 22.05 5.45
CA LYS A 368 -29.42 23.06 6.53
C LYS A 368 -28.50 22.78 7.73
N ASP A 369 -28.25 21.51 8.05
CA ASP A 369 -27.38 21.09 9.16
C ASP A 369 -25.91 20.87 8.72
N TYR A 370 -25.57 21.18 7.45
CA TYR A 370 -24.28 20.92 6.83
C TYR A 370 -23.41 22.17 6.72
N ASN A 371 -22.56 22.34 7.74
CA ASN A 371 -21.51 23.37 7.81
C ASN A 371 -20.39 23.29 6.74
N ASN A 372 -20.66 22.70 5.59
CA ASN A 372 -19.73 22.51 4.48
C ASN A 372 -20.37 22.61 3.08
N VAL A 373 -21.67 22.94 2.99
CA VAL A 373 -22.34 23.18 1.71
C VAL A 373 -22.34 24.68 1.40
N ILE A 374 -22.18 24.98 0.11
CA ILE A 374 -22.18 26.32 -0.48
C ILE A 374 -23.07 26.24 -1.74
N TYR A 375 -23.88 27.26 -1.99
CA TYR A 375 -24.80 27.28 -3.14
C TYR A 375 -24.34 28.30 -4.18
N GLU A 376 -24.00 27.87 -5.38
CA GLU A 376 -23.72 28.75 -6.51
C GLU A 376 -24.95 28.80 -7.42
N ILE A 377 -25.69 29.90 -7.34
CA ILE A 377 -27.08 29.95 -7.82
C ILE A 377 -27.22 30.30 -9.29
N CYS A 378 -26.15 30.76 -9.93
CA CYS A 378 -26.02 30.85 -11.39
C CYS A 378 -24.52 31.01 -11.74
N ASN A 379 -24.00 30.09 -12.57
CA ASN A 379 -22.63 30.08 -13.06
C ASN A 379 -22.28 31.33 -13.90
N GLU A 380 -22.80 31.45 -15.13
CA GLU A 380 -22.37 32.47 -16.09
C GLU A 380 -23.55 33.17 -16.80
N PRO A 381 -24.22 34.12 -16.12
CA PRO A 381 -25.16 35.02 -16.77
C PRO A 381 -24.51 35.76 -17.96
N ASN A 382 -25.09 35.62 -19.14
CA ASN A 382 -24.55 36.18 -20.39
C ASN A 382 -25.67 36.57 -21.38
N GLY A 383 -25.34 36.79 -22.66
CA GLY A 383 -26.33 37.15 -23.68
C GLY A 383 -26.97 38.54 -23.49
N GLY A 384 -26.27 39.47 -22.82
CA GLY A 384 -26.72 40.84 -22.60
C GLY A 384 -27.47 41.09 -21.29
N VAL A 385 -27.75 40.06 -20.47
CA VAL A 385 -28.33 40.27 -19.13
C VAL A 385 -27.30 40.91 -18.18
N THR A 386 -27.71 41.95 -17.46
CA THR A 386 -26.85 42.74 -16.55
C THR A 386 -27.27 42.59 -15.10
N TRP A 387 -26.44 43.07 -14.15
CA TRP A 387 -26.75 42.95 -12.71
C TRP A 387 -28.09 43.60 -12.36
N THR A 388 -28.31 44.83 -12.83
CA THR A 388 -29.59 45.56 -12.71
C THR A 388 -30.67 45.01 -13.65
N GLY A 389 -30.31 44.59 -14.87
CA GLY A 389 -31.23 44.10 -15.91
C GLY A 389 -31.80 42.70 -15.72
N GLY A 390 -31.65 42.09 -14.54
CA GLY A 390 -32.37 40.85 -14.19
C GLY A 390 -31.60 39.86 -13.33
N ILE A 391 -30.26 39.93 -13.24
CA ILE A 391 -29.49 38.98 -12.43
C ILE A 391 -29.77 39.21 -10.93
N LYS A 392 -29.82 40.46 -10.47
CA LYS A 392 -30.09 40.77 -9.06
C LYS A 392 -31.46 40.26 -8.59
N SER A 393 -32.52 40.44 -9.38
CA SER A 393 -33.87 40.01 -9.02
C SER A 393 -34.07 38.50 -9.10
N TYR A 394 -33.34 37.80 -9.99
CA TYR A 394 -33.15 36.36 -9.93
C TYR A 394 -32.49 35.96 -8.60
N CYS A 395 -31.32 36.53 -8.29
CA CYS A 395 -30.53 36.17 -7.11
C CYS A 395 -31.31 36.40 -5.81
N GLN A 396 -31.99 37.54 -5.66
CA GLN A 396 -32.88 37.83 -4.52
C GLN A 396 -33.94 36.75 -4.32
N SER A 397 -34.49 36.20 -5.41
CA SER A 397 -35.54 35.18 -5.35
C SER A 397 -34.99 33.83 -4.85
N VAL A 398 -33.83 33.40 -5.37
CA VAL A 398 -33.21 32.12 -4.98
C VAL A 398 -32.58 32.19 -3.57
N VAL A 399 -31.92 33.31 -3.22
CA VAL A 399 -31.43 33.56 -1.85
C VAL A 399 -32.59 33.51 -0.85
N SER A 400 -33.73 34.14 -1.16
CA SER A 400 -34.93 34.09 -0.32
C SER A 400 -35.58 32.70 -0.23
N ALA A 401 -35.27 31.80 -1.17
CA ALA A 401 -35.70 30.40 -1.11
C ALA A 401 -34.78 29.56 -0.21
N ILE A 402 -33.46 29.74 -0.32
CA ILE A 402 -32.45 29.08 0.52
C ILE A 402 -32.60 29.50 1.99
N ARG A 403 -32.71 30.80 2.26
CA ARG A 403 -32.75 31.38 3.61
C ARG A 403 -34.00 31.02 4.44
N LYS A 404 -35.00 30.36 3.85
CA LYS A 404 -36.12 29.74 4.57
C LYS A 404 -35.73 28.48 5.36
N TYR A 405 -34.58 27.89 5.04
CA TYR A 405 -34.10 26.62 5.63
C TYR A 405 -32.64 26.67 6.07
N ASP A 406 -31.80 27.43 5.36
CA ASP A 406 -30.36 27.56 5.63
C ASP A 406 -29.99 29.05 5.81
N SER A 407 -29.89 29.47 7.07
CA SER A 407 -29.68 30.88 7.48
C SER A 407 -28.24 31.39 7.28
N ASP A 408 -27.27 30.51 7.04
CA ASP A 408 -25.85 30.80 7.26
C ASP A 408 -24.89 30.29 6.17
N ALA A 409 -25.29 29.39 5.27
CA ALA A 409 -24.43 29.00 4.16
C ALA A 409 -24.04 30.18 3.26
N ILE A 410 -22.83 30.11 2.72
CA ILE A 410 -22.35 31.00 1.66
C ILE A 410 -23.20 30.78 0.41
N ILE A 411 -23.62 31.87 -0.24
CA ILE A 411 -24.29 31.83 -1.55
C ILE A 411 -23.42 32.61 -2.54
N ILE A 412 -23.07 31.97 -3.66
CA ILE A 412 -22.29 32.56 -4.75
C ILE A 412 -23.27 33.00 -5.84
N CYS A 413 -23.23 34.28 -6.21
CA CYS A 413 -24.08 34.88 -7.24
C CYS A 413 -23.26 35.21 -8.49
N GLY A 414 -23.63 34.65 -9.64
CA GLY A 414 -23.10 35.02 -10.95
C GLY A 414 -23.29 36.50 -11.27
N THR A 415 -22.46 37.01 -12.18
CA THR A 415 -22.53 38.41 -12.67
C THR A 415 -22.59 38.45 -14.20
N GLY A 416 -22.79 39.63 -14.78
CA GLY A 416 -22.91 39.80 -16.23
C GLY A 416 -21.64 39.43 -16.99
N THR A 417 -21.79 39.18 -18.29
CA THR A 417 -20.70 38.86 -19.23
C THR A 417 -19.89 37.65 -18.76
N TRP A 418 -20.55 36.50 -18.58
CA TRP A 418 -19.95 35.26 -18.08
C TRP A 418 -19.24 35.45 -16.73
N SER A 419 -19.96 36.04 -15.76
CA SER A 419 -19.45 36.35 -14.42
C SER A 419 -18.16 37.18 -14.41
N GLN A 420 -18.12 38.26 -15.21
CA GLN A 420 -16.98 39.20 -15.27
C GLN A 420 -17.33 40.60 -14.76
N ASP A 421 -18.60 41.00 -14.81
CA ASP A 421 -19.09 42.34 -14.45
C ASP A 421 -19.37 42.54 -12.94
N ILE A 422 -18.44 42.10 -12.10
CA ILE A 422 -18.47 42.28 -10.64
C ILE A 422 -18.48 43.74 -10.19
N ASP A 423 -18.08 44.67 -11.05
CA ASP A 423 -18.12 46.11 -10.80
C ASP A 423 -19.56 46.67 -10.83
N GLN A 424 -20.48 46.10 -11.61
CA GLN A 424 -21.91 46.45 -11.58
C GLN A 424 -22.58 46.15 -10.23
N VAL A 425 -21.97 45.31 -9.40
CA VAL A 425 -22.45 44.97 -8.05
C VAL A 425 -22.04 46.01 -7.01
N LEU A 426 -21.04 46.86 -7.29
CA LEU A 426 -20.58 47.89 -6.36
C LEU A 426 -21.69 48.92 -6.09
N GLY A 427 -21.92 49.23 -4.82
CA GLY A 427 -23.06 50.05 -4.38
C GLY A 427 -24.44 49.37 -4.49
N ASN A 428 -24.56 48.27 -5.25
CA ASN A 428 -25.83 47.62 -5.57
C ASN A 428 -25.88 46.13 -5.17
N LYS A 429 -25.16 45.76 -4.11
CA LYS A 429 -25.10 44.40 -3.53
C LYS A 429 -26.49 43.87 -3.15
N LEU A 430 -26.59 42.56 -2.94
CA LEU A 430 -27.68 41.95 -2.18
C LEU A 430 -27.59 42.37 -0.70
N SER A 431 -28.72 42.35 0.01
CA SER A 431 -28.82 42.63 1.45
C SER A 431 -28.45 41.43 2.34
N ASP A 432 -28.28 40.23 1.77
CA ASP A 432 -27.91 39.04 2.53
C ASP A 432 -26.46 39.08 3.03
N LYS A 433 -26.28 38.72 4.30
CA LYS A 433 -25.00 38.79 5.02
C LYS A 433 -23.89 37.88 4.44
N ASN A 434 -24.25 36.78 3.78
CA ASN A 434 -23.33 35.71 3.38
C ASN A 434 -23.31 35.46 1.86
N CYS A 435 -23.77 36.44 1.06
CA CYS A 435 -23.62 36.42 -0.39
C CYS A 435 -22.22 36.88 -0.83
N VAL A 436 -21.63 36.13 -1.75
CA VAL A 436 -20.39 36.46 -2.48
C VAL A 436 -20.68 36.49 -3.98
N TYR A 437 -19.84 37.18 -4.75
CA TYR A 437 -20.07 37.37 -6.19
C TYR A 437 -19.01 36.61 -7.00
N ALA A 438 -19.46 35.88 -8.02
CA ALA A 438 -18.59 35.11 -8.89
C ALA A 438 -17.76 36.04 -9.79
N LEU A 439 -16.47 35.74 -9.91
CA LEU A 439 -15.59 36.26 -10.95
C LEU A 439 -14.97 35.09 -11.70
N HIS A 440 -15.29 34.91 -12.97
CA HIS A 440 -14.67 33.87 -13.79
C HIS A 440 -13.59 34.45 -14.70
N PHE A 441 -12.54 33.67 -14.96
CA PHE A 441 -11.50 34.06 -15.91
C PHE A 441 -10.85 32.86 -16.60
N TYR A 442 -10.49 33.06 -17.86
CA TYR A 442 -9.63 32.15 -18.61
C TYR A 442 -8.33 32.90 -18.95
N ALA A 443 -7.23 32.42 -18.38
CA ALA A 443 -6.00 33.17 -18.15
C ALA A 443 -5.38 33.83 -19.39
N ASN A 444 -5.49 33.20 -20.57
CA ASN A 444 -4.89 33.74 -21.79
C ASN A 444 -5.68 34.89 -22.40
N THR A 445 -7.01 34.90 -22.22
CA THR A 445 -7.93 35.95 -22.73
C THR A 445 -8.06 37.10 -21.75
N HIS A 446 -8.27 36.78 -20.47
CA HIS A 446 -8.62 37.74 -19.44
C HIS A 446 -7.35 38.17 -18.70
N ARG A 447 -6.81 39.35 -19.03
CA ARG A 447 -5.51 39.81 -18.53
C ARG A 447 -5.67 40.99 -17.56
N ASP A 448 -4.79 41.99 -17.63
CA ASP A 448 -4.69 43.04 -16.60
C ASP A 448 -5.95 43.88 -16.42
N TRP A 449 -6.80 44.02 -17.44
CA TRP A 449 -8.08 44.74 -17.32
C TRP A 449 -9.02 44.10 -16.27
N LEU A 450 -9.17 42.76 -16.30
CA LEU A 450 -10.04 42.05 -15.36
C LEU A 450 -9.38 41.88 -13.99
N ARG A 451 -8.04 41.76 -13.95
CA ARG A 451 -7.25 41.82 -12.70
C ARG A 451 -7.43 43.16 -11.99
N ASN A 452 -7.39 44.27 -12.72
CA ASN A 452 -7.62 45.62 -12.21
C ASN A 452 -9.08 45.79 -11.73
N ARG A 453 -10.07 45.25 -12.48
CA ARG A 453 -11.48 45.21 -12.03
C ARG A 453 -11.62 44.48 -10.69
N LEU A 454 -11.03 43.28 -10.54
CA LEU A 454 -10.99 42.53 -9.27
C LEU A 454 -10.36 43.35 -8.14
N GLN A 455 -9.17 43.90 -8.35
CA GLN A 455 -8.47 44.70 -7.34
C GLN A 455 -9.31 45.89 -6.87
N ASN A 456 -9.96 46.60 -7.79
CA ASN A 456 -10.79 47.75 -7.48
C ASN A 456 -12.08 47.36 -6.74
N CYS A 457 -12.69 46.22 -7.08
CA CYS A 457 -13.86 45.70 -6.38
C CYS A 457 -13.52 45.21 -4.96
N TYR A 458 -12.41 44.46 -4.82
CA TYR A 458 -11.93 43.97 -3.52
C TYR A 458 -11.54 45.13 -2.58
N LYS A 459 -10.82 46.15 -3.09
CA LYS A 459 -10.50 47.39 -2.33
C LYS A 459 -11.77 48.11 -1.85
N LYS A 460 -12.86 48.05 -2.62
CA LYS A 460 -14.19 48.61 -2.26
C LYS A 460 -15.06 47.64 -1.43
N GLY A 461 -14.46 46.61 -0.82
CA GLY A 461 -15.15 45.72 0.11
C GLY A 461 -16.17 44.79 -0.56
N LEU A 462 -16.05 44.46 -1.85
CA LEU A 462 -16.88 43.44 -2.50
C LEU A 462 -16.33 42.04 -2.15
N PRO A 463 -17.14 41.15 -1.56
CA PRO A 463 -16.74 39.76 -1.36
C PRO A 463 -16.84 39.00 -2.69
N VAL A 464 -15.69 38.65 -3.26
CA VAL A 464 -15.57 37.96 -4.54
C VAL A 464 -15.03 36.54 -4.32
N LEU A 465 -15.53 35.59 -5.10
CA LEU A 465 -14.97 34.25 -5.24
C LEU A 465 -14.70 33.96 -6.72
N VAL A 466 -13.56 33.37 -7.05
CA VAL A 466 -13.35 32.75 -8.36
C VAL A 466 -13.88 31.33 -8.31
N SER A 467 -15.20 31.18 -8.52
CA SER A 467 -15.87 29.88 -8.59
C SER A 467 -15.45 29.06 -9.82
N GLU A 468 -14.93 29.70 -10.87
CA GLU A 468 -14.33 29.03 -12.02
C GLU A 468 -13.13 29.82 -12.61
N PHE A 469 -12.07 29.10 -12.99
CA PHE A 469 -11.06 29.62 -13.91
C PHE A 469 -10.32 28.55 -14.72
N GLY A 470 -9.92 28.88 -15.94
CA GLY A 470 -9.09 28.03 -16.81
C GLY A 470 -7.67 28.58 -17.03
N THR A 471 -6.70 27.68 -17.27
CA THR A 471 -5.29 28.04 -17.60
C THR A 471 -5.06 28.36 -19.08
N CYS A 472 -6.13 28.50 -19.86
CA CYS A 472 -6.20 28.58 -21.32
C CYS A 472 -6.87 29.90 -21.75
N ASP A 473 -7.20 30.04 -23.03
CA ASP A 473 -8.18 31.05 -23.48
C ASP A 473 -9.63 30.65 -23.20
N ALA A 474 -10.54 31.60 -23.40
CA ALA A 474 -11.97 31.51 -23.06
C ALA A 474 -12.77 30.40 -23.76
N SER A 475 -12.20 29.71 -24.76
CA SER A 475 -12.86 28.54 -25.37
C SER A 475 -12.79 27.28 -24.50
N GLY A 476 -11.99 27.31 -23.42
CA GLY A 476 -11.56 26.10 -22.69
C GLY A 476 -10.52 25.25 -23.44
N ASN A 477 -10.36 25.46 -24.75
CA ASN A 477 -9.51 24.64 -25.61
C ASN A 477 -8.61 25.43 -26.57
N GLY A 478 -7.58 26.04 -26.00
CA GLY A 478 -6.49 26.65 -26.75
C GLY A 478 -5.52 27.35 -25.80
N GLY A 479 -4.49 27.99 -26.36
CA GLY A 479 -3.79 29.09 -25.71
C GLY A 479 -3.31 28.84 -24.27
N TYR A 480 -2.79 27.65 -23.95
CA TYR A 480 -2.29 27.33 -22.60
C TYR A 480 -1.25 28.37 -22.14
N ASN A 481 -1.53 29.05 -21.03
CA ASN A 481 -0.73 30.20 -20.58
C ASN A 481 -0.47 30.15 -19.06
N SER A 482 0.55 29.40 -18.68
CA SER A 482 1.03 29.31 -17.29
C SER A 482 1.56 30.64 -16.75
N THR A 483 2.06 31.54 -17.60
CA THR A 483 2.55 32.87 -17.21
C THR A 483 1.41 33.76 -16.73
N GLU A 484 0.33 33.91 -17.50
CA GLU A 484 -0.84 34.66 -17.10
C GLU A 484 -1.60 33.96 -15.95
N SER A 485 -1.64 32.62 -15.95
CA SER A 485 -2.19 31.85 -14.82
C SER A 485 -1.42 32.16 -13.53
N THR A 486 -0.08 32.26 -13.59
CA THR A 486 0.76 32.63 -12.44
C THR A 486 0.49 34.06 -11.97
N LYS A 487 0.28 35.02 -12.87
CA LYS A 487 -0.11 36.40 -12.51
C LYS A 487 -1.44 36.42 -11.75
N TRP A 488 -2.44 35.68 -12.25
CA TRP A 488 -3.74 35.56 -11.61
C TRP A 488 -3.67 34.91 -10.23
N LEU A 489 -3.03 33.75 -10.11
CA LEU A 489 -2.98 33.03 -8.84
C LEU A 489 -2.20 33.80 -7.76
N LYS A 490 -1.09 34.47 -8.12
CA LYS A 490 -0.40 35.41 -7.21
C LYS A 490 -1.29 36.57 -6.76
N LEU A 491 -2.09 37.14 -7.67
CA LEU A 491 -3.03 38.20 -7.31
C LEU A 491 -4.07 37.69 -6.32
N LEU A 492 -4.73 36.58 -6.63
CA LEU A 492 -5.77 35.98 -5.79
C LEU A 492 -5.24 35.63 -4.39
N ASP A 493 -4.03 35.08 -4.33
CA ASP A 493 -3.33 34.81 -3.07
C ASP A 493 -3.04 36.09 -2.27
N SER A 494 -2.60 37.17 -2.92
CA SER A 494 -2.35 38.45 -2.26
C SER A 494 -3.63 39.13 -1.72
N LEU A 495 -4.75 38.99 -2.46
CA LEU A 495 -6.07 39.45 -2.05
C LEU A 495 -6.80 38.45 -1.13
N LYS A 496 -6.23 37.26 -0.88
CA LYS A 496 -6.82 36.15 -0.13
C LYS A 496 -8.16 35.63 -0.70
N VAL A 497 -8.44 35.95 -1.96
CA VAL A 497 -9.63 35.51 -2.70
C VAL A 497 -9.50 34.02 -3.01
N GLY A 498 -10.58 33.27 -2.82
CA GLY A 498 -10.62 31.85 -3.14
C GLY A 498 -10.77 31.58 -4.63
N TYR A 499 -10.27 30.43 -5.10
CA TYR A 499 -10.28 30.07 -6.52
C TYR A 499 -10.47 28.56 -6.77
N ILE A 500 -11.14 28.22 -7.87
CA ILE A 500 -11.52 26.86 -8.23
C ILE A 500 -11.28 26.64 -9.73
N ASN A 501 -10.47 25.63 -10.07
CA ASN A 501 -10.03 25.42 -11.45
C ASN A 501 -11.02 24.57 -12.26
N TRP A 502 -11.32 25.03 -13.48
CA TRP A 502 -11.92 24.25 -14.55
C TRP A 502 -10.85 23.46 -15.31
N SER A 503 -10.92 22.12 -15.40
CA SER A 503 -11.80 21.23 -14.62
C SER A 503 -11.15 19.88 -14.36
N ALA A 504 -11.59 19.19 -13.31
CA ALA A 504 -11.17 17.83 -12.95
C ALA A 504 -11.81 16.76 -13.85
N CYS A 505 -11.69 16.96 -15.16
CA CYS A 505 -12.21 16.09 -16.21
C CYS A 505 -11.09 15.49 -17.07
N GLY A 506 -11.46 14.54 -17.93
CA GLY A 506 -10.60 13.85 -18.89
C GLY A 506 -10.92 14.18 -20.35
N LYS A 507 -11.63 15.27 -20.63
CA LYS A 507 -12.00 15.69 -21.99
C LYS A 507 -10.74 16.03 -22.79
N SER A 508 -10.74 15.86 -24.11
CA SER A 508 -9.57 16.12 -24.95
C SER A 508 -9.40 17.62 -25.27
N GLU A 509 -9.29 18.44 -24.23
CA GLU A 509 -9.17 19.89 -24.29
C GLU A 509 -8.07 20.43 -23.37
N THR A 510 -7.73 21.71 -23.54
CA THR A 510 -6.62 22.36 -22.83
C THR A 510 -6.91 22.60 -21.34
N ALA A 511 -8.17 22.88 -20.97
CA ALA A 511 -8.56 23.11 -19.58
C ALA A 511 -8.45 21.85 -18.70
N SER A 512 -8.78 20.67 -19.25
CA SER A 512 -8.81 19.38 -18.55
C SER A 512 -7.58 19.13 -17.67
N ALA A 513 -7.80 18.78 -16.41
CA ALA A 513 -6.73 18.41 -15.50
C ALA A 513 -6.14 17.02 -15.80
N PHE A 514 -6.96 16.08 -16.29
CA PHE A 514 -6.57 14.70 -16.55
C PHE A 514 -6.51 14.42 -18.06
N LYS A 515 -5.64 13.49 -18.46
CA LYS A 515 -5.56 13.03 -19.84
C LYS A 515 -6.81 12.25 -20.24
N SER A 516 -7.18 12.31 -21.53
CA SER A 516 -8.21 11.42 -22.08
C SER A 516 -7.90 9.94 -21.82
N GLY A 517 -8.96 9.15 -21.60
CA GLY A 517 -8.88 7.77 -21.14
C GLY A 517 -8.53 7.57 -19.65
N THR A 518 -8.37 8.65 -18.86
CA THR A 518 -8.16 8.51 -17.40
C THR A 518 -9.46 8.08 -16.71
N ASN A 519 -9.44 6.92 -16.05
CA ASN A 519 -10.54 6.50 -15.18
C ASN A 519 -10.68 7.44 -13.97
N LEU A 520 -11.59 8.41 -14.06
CA LEU A 520 -11.83 9.41 -13.02
C LEU A 520 -12.50 8.86 -11.77
N LYS A 521 -13.12 7.66 -11.83
CA LYS A 521 -13.68 6.98 -10.65
C LYS A 521 -12.58 6.49 -9.69
N ALA A 522 -11.33 6.37 -10.18
CA ALA A 522 -10.16 5.90 -9.44
C ALA A 522 -8.85 6.60 -9.88
N ILE A 523 -8.78 7.93 -9.78
CA ILE A 523 -7.52 8.66 -10.01
C ILE A 523 -6.45 8.27 -8.98
N LYS A 524 -5.18 8.53 -9.32
CA LYS A 524 -4.01 8.18 -8.52
C LYS A 524 -3.21 9.46 -8.19
N SER A 525 -2.56 9.47 -7.04
CA SER A 525 -1.65 10.56 -6.65
C SER A 525 -0.43 10.65 -7.59
N GLY A 526 0.12 11.85 -7.74
CA GLY A 526 1.21 12.14 -8.66
C GLY A 526 0.75 12.73 -10.01
N THR A 527 1.65 12.75 -10.99
CA THR A 527 1.51 13.58 -12.22
C THR A 527 1.37 12.78 -13.52
N SER A 528 1.37 11.44 -13.47
CA SER A 528 1.37 10.57 -14.66
C SER A 528 0.07 10.64 -15.48
N GLN A 529 -1.07 10.81 -14.81
CA GLN A 529 -2.40 10.95 -15.41
C GLN A 529 -2.74 12.38 -15.87
N LEU A 530 -1.85 13.36 -15.64
CA LEU A 530 -2.19 14.78 -15.74
C LEU A 530 -1.73 15.45 -17.04
N THR A 531 -2.49 16.45 -17.48
CA THR A 531 -2.17 17.36 -18.60
C THR A 531 -1.14 18.42 -18.18
N ALA A 532 -0.88 19.42 -19.03
CA ALA A 532 -0.12 20.60 -18.64
C ALA A 532 -0.87 21.43 -17.56
N SER A 533 -2.16 21.72 -17.80
CA SER A 533 -3.09 22.36 -16.86
C SER A 533 -3.09 21.66 -15.49
N GLY A 534 -3.39 20.36 -15.47
CA GLY A 534 -3.49 19.59 -14.23
C GLY A 534 -2.20 19.52 -13.42
N LYS A 535 -1.02 19.46 -14.07
CA LYS A 535 0.27 19.53 -13.38
C LYS A 535 0.48 20.90 -12.73
N PHE A 536 0.31 21.97 -13.50
CA PHE A 536 0.48 23.34 -13.02
C PHE A 536 -0.43 23.64 -11.82
N ILE A 537 -1.72 23.27 -11.91
CA ILE A 537 -2.70 23.52 -10.84
C ILE A 537 -2.43 22.66 -9.61
N ARG A 538 -2.12 21.36 -9.78
CA ARG A 538 -1.71 20.48 -8.66
C ARG A 538 -0.49 21.05 -7.93
N ASP A 539 0.53 21.44 -8.69
CA ASP A 539 1.80 21.88 -8.11
C ASP A 539 1.69 23.31 -7.55
N TRP A 540 0.74 24.13 -8.02
CA TRP A 540 0.37 25.39 -7.36
C TRP A 540 -0.25 25.15 -5.98
N TYR A 541 -1.33 24.36 -5.91
CA TYR A 541 -2.09 24.12 -4.67
C TYR A 541 -1.29 23.41 -3.58
N ARG A 542 -0.24 22.68 -3.94
CA ARG A 542 0.68 22.04 -2.98
C ARG A 542 1.65 23.01 -2.31
N ASN A 543 1.83 24.22 -2.84
CA ASN A 543 2.86 25.18 -2.43
C ASN A 543 2.32 26.54 -1.95
N HIS A 544 1.02 26.83 -2.10
CA HIS A 544 0.35 28.12 -1.80
C HIS A 544 -1.00 27.91 -1.10
#